data_AF-A0A7Y0XAA3-F1
#
_entry.id   AF-A0A7Y0XAA3-F1
#
_cell.length_a   1.000
_cell.length_b   1.000
_cell.length_c   1.000
_cell.angle_alpha   90.00
_cell.angle_beta   90.00
_cell.angle_gamma   90.00
#
_symmetry.space_group_name_H-M   'P 1'
#
loop_
_entity.id
_entity.type
_entity.pdbx_description
1 polymer ?
#
loop_
_entity_poly.entity_id
_entity_poly.type
_entity_poly.pdbx_seq_one_letter_code
_entity_poly.pdbx_strand_id
1 'polypeptide(L)'
;NGQFLAHWVPPEECSDDQGRCTNKAYAEQVAAQVKGAQALISKAETKAGKESAPLPFDLTSLQQYAAKRWGYSAQETLDAAQALYEKHKATT
;
A
#
# COMPACT_ATOMS: atom_id res chain seq x y z
N ASN A 1 -23.51 14.25 2.03
CA ASN A 1 -23.53 13.34 0.86
C ASN A 1 -22.12 13.19 0.33
N GLY A 2 -21.42 12.13 0.74
CA GLY A 2 -20.05 11.87 0.27
C GLY A 2 -20.09 11.18 -1.10
N GLN A 3 -19.20 11.57 -2.01
CA GLN A 3 -18.88 10.80 -3.20
C GLN A 3 -17.72 9.88 -2.88
N PHE A 4 -17.74 8.66 -3.39
CA PHE A 4 -16.63 7.71 -3.28
C PHE A 4 -16.42 7.00 -4.61
N LEU A 5 -15.20 6.53 -4.83
CA LEU A 5 -14.84 5.74 -6.00
C LEU A 5 -15.04 4.25 -5.67
N ALA A 6 -15.62 3.52 -6.62
CA ALA A 6 -15.66 2.07 -6.60
C ALA A 6 -14.79 1.53 -7.74
N HIS A 7 -14.18 0.36 -7.52
CA HIS A 7 -13.44 -0.33 -8.56
C HIS A 7 -14.30 -1.46 -9.12
N TRP A 8 -14.36 -1.56 -10.45
CA TRP A 8 -14.97 -2.71 -11.11
C TRP A 8 -14.07 -3.94 -10.94
N VAL A 9 -14.67 -5.07 -10.58
CA VAL A 9 -14.00 -6.37 -10.51
C VAL A 9 -14.41 -7.16 -11.75
N PRO A 10 -13.48 -7.48 -12.66
CA PRO A 10 -13.78 -8.30 -13.82
C PRO A 10 -14.17 -9.73 -13.40
N PRO A 11 -15.07 -10.39 -14.12
CA PRO A 11 -15.42 -11.78 -13.85
C PRO A 11 -14.27 -12.71 -14.25
N GLU A 12 -14.21 -13.90 -13.63
CA GLU A 12 -13.07 -14.82 -13.72
C GLU A 12 -12.78 -15.27 -15.16
N GLU A 13 -13.80 -15.34 -16.02
CA GLU A 13 -13.66 -15.79 -17.41
C GLU A 13 -12.85 -14.83 -18.28
N CYS A 14 -12.72 -13.57 -17.86
CA CYS A 14 -11.95 -12.54 -18.56
C CYS A 14 -10.79 -11.98 -17.73
N SER A 15 -10.46 -12.63 -16.61
CA SER A 15 -9.41 -12.20 -15.70
C SER A 15 -8.20 -13.12 -15.77
N ASP A 16 -7.01 -12.59 -15.49
CA ASP A 16 -5.82 -13.40 -15.24
C ASP A 16 -5.77 -13.92 -13.79
N ASP A 17 -4.71 -14.65 -13.46
CA ASP A 17 -4.41 -15.17 -12.13
C ASP A 17 -4.24 -14.08 -11.05
N GLN A 18 -4.09 -12.82 -11.46
CA GLN A 18 -3.98 -11.65 -10.60
C GLN A 18 -5.28 -10.82 -10.54
N GLY A 19 -6.38 -11.30 -11.16
CA GLY A 19 -7.67 -10.61 -11.18
C GLY A 19 -7.71 -9.39 -12.10
N ARG A 20 -6.78 -9.27 -13.06
CA ARG A 20 -6.76 -8.17 -14.04
C ARG A 20 -7.51 -8.60 -15.29
N CYS A 21 -8.33 -7.70 -15.83
CA CYS A 21 -9.06 -7.97 -17.06
C CYS A 21 -8.09 -8.10 -18.25
N THR A 22 -8.14 -9.22 -18.96
CA THR A 22 -7.33 -9.51 -20.15
C THR A 22 -8.04 -9.14 -21.46
N ASN A 23 -9.36 -8.92 -21.41
CA ASN A 23 -10.17 -8.58 -22.57
C ASN A 23 -10.56 -7.09 -22.58
N LYS A 24 -9.84 -6.30 -23.38
CA LYS A 24 -10.10 -4.86 -23.53
C LYS A 24 -11.51 -4.54 -24.01
N ALA A 25 -12.03 -5.26 -25.01
CA ALA A 25 -13.34 -4.99 -25.58
C ALA A 25 -14.46 -5.22 -24.54
N TYR A 26 -14.31 -6.26 -23.72
CA TYR A 26 -15.24 -6.54 -22.63
C TYR A 26 -15.21 -5.44 -21.57
N ALA A 27 -14.02 -4.98 -21.15
CA ALA A 27 -13.88 -3.89 -20.19
C ALA A 27 -14.52 -2.57 -20.70
N GLU A 28 -14.34 -2.24 -21.99
CA GLU A 28 -14.94 -1.06 -22.61
C GLU A 28 -16.47 -1.15 -22.68
N GLN A 29 -17.01 -2.34 -22.99
CA GLN A 29 -18.46 -2.58 -22.98
C GLN A 29 -19.05 -2.37 -21.59
N VAL A 30 -18.43 -2.93 -20.55
CA VAL A 30 -18.91 -2.75 -19.17
C VAL A 30 -18.81 -1.29 -18.76
N ALA A 31 -17.72 -0.60 -19.09
CA ALA A 31 -17.54 0.83 -18.81
C ALA A 31 -18.65 1.70 -19.43
N ALA A 32 -19.08 1.37 -20.65
CA ALA A 32 -20.20 2.04 -21.30
C ALA A 32 -21.55 1.74 -20.59
N GLN A 33 -21.78 0.50 -20.16
CA GLN A 33 -23.02 0.09 -19.49
C GLN A 33 -23.20 0.71 -18.09
N VAL A 34 -22.11 0.84 -17.32
CA VAL A 34 -22.18 1.40 -15.97
C VAL A 34 -22.23 2.93 -15.97
N LYS A 35 -21.93 3.58 -17.10
CA LYS A 35 -21.93 5.04 -17.23
C LYS A 35 -23.36 5.58 -17.10
N GLY A 36 -23.66 6.20 -15.96
CA GLY A 36 -25.00 6.74 -15.66
C GLY A 36 -25.99 5.73 -15.09
N ALA A 37 -25.56 4.49 -14.87
CA ALA A 37 -26.35 3.49 -14.15
C ALA A 37 -26.39 3.81 -12.65
N GLN A 38 -27.49 3.44 -11.99
CA GLN A 38 -27.59 3.52 -10.54
C GLN A 38 -26.91 2.30 -9.90
N ALA A 39 -26.03 2.54 -8.94
CA ALA A 39 -25.40 1.48 -8.15
C ALA A 39 -26.18 1.26 -6.85
N LEU A 40 -26.35 -0.01 -6.47
CA LEU A 40 -26.92 -0.40 -5.19
C LEU A 40 -25.81 -0.89 -4.26
N ILE A 41 -25.77 -0.36 -3.03
CA ILE A 41 -24.81 -0.83 -2.01
C ILE A 41 -25.35 -2.15 -1.46
N SER A 42 -24.74 -3.26 -1.88
CA SER A 42 -25.11 -4.60 -1.40
C SER A 42 -24.64 -4.84 0.04
N LYS A 43 -23.50 -4.24 0.42
CA LYS A 43 -22.87 -4.44 1.72
C LYS A 43 -22.02 -3.22 2.10
N ALA A 44 -22.16 -2.77 3.34
CA ALA A 44 -21.31 -1.77 3.95
C ALA A 44 -20.84 -2.28 5.31
N GLU A 45 -19.53 -2.35 5.52
CA GLU A 45 -18.93 -2.77 6.79
C GLU A 45 -18.00 -1.67 7.29
N THR A 46 -18.13 -1.32 8.56
CA THR A 46 -17.14 -0.49 9.27
C THR A 46 -16.42 -1.37 10.26
N LYS A 47 -15.12 -1.56 10.07
CA LYS A 47 -14.27 -2.33 10.98
C LYS A 47 -13.31 -1.37 11.69
N ALA A 48 -13.25 -1.46 13.02
CA ALA A 48 -12.25 -0.73 13.78
C ALA A 48 -10.86 -1.33 13.48
N GLY A 49 -10.05 -0.61 12.71
CA GLY A 49 -8.65 -0.94 12.52
C GLY A 49 -7.86 -0.52 13.76
N LYS A 50 -7.14 -1.47 14.37
CA LYS A 50 -6.12 -1.16 15.38
C LYS A 50 -4.78 -1.55 14.81
N GLU A 51 -3.97 -0.55 14.48
CA GLU A 51 -2.57 -0.75 14.11
C GLU A 51 -1.73 -0.63 15.39
N SER A 52 -1.03 -1.70 15.74
CA SER A 52 -0.07 -1.66 16.83
C SER A 52 1.13 -0.81 16.43
N ALA A 53 1.79 -0.19 17.40
CA ALA A 53 3.05 0.49 17.12
C ALA A 53 4.03 -0.48 16.44
N PRO A 54 4.74 -0.04 15.38
CA PRO A 54 5.77 -0.86 14.76
C PRO A 54 6.82 -1.23 15.80
N LEU A 55 7.44 -2.40 15.63
CA LEU A 55 8.52 -2.84 16.50
C LEU A 55 9.69 -1.84 16.45
N PRO A 56 10.51 -1.77 17.51
CA PRO A 56 11.78 -1.06 17.46
C PRO A 56 12.60 -1.52 16.25
N PHE A 57 13.32 -0.57 15.62
CA PHE A 57 14.17 -0.90 14.48
C PHE A 57 15.31 -1.83 14.89
N ASP A 58 15.51 -2.89 14.11
CA ASP A 58 16.81 -3.54 14.00
C ASP A 58 17.68 -2.81 12.96
N LEU A 59 18.96 -3.17 12.87
CA LEU A 59 19.89 -2.49 11.96
C LEU A 59 19.41 -2.54 10.49
N THR A 60 18.88 -3.68 10.06
CA THR A 60 18.43 -3.90 8.68
C THR A 60 17.20 -3.05 8.34
N SER A 61 16.22 -3.01 9.23
CA SER A 61 15.00 -2.20 9.07
C SER A 61 15.30 -0.70 9.17
N LEU A 62 16.26 -0.29 10.01
CA LEU A 62 16.74 1.09 10.05
C LEU A 62 17.40 1.50 8.73
N GLN A 63 18.28 0.65 8.18
CA GLN A 63 18.93 0.89 6.88
C GLN A 63 17.90 0.99 5.75
N GLN A 64 16.93 0.08 5.68
CA GLN A 64 15.86 0.14 4.68
C GLN A 64 15.00 1.39 4.82
N TYR A 65 14.66 1.77 6.05
CA TYR A 65 13.89 2.98 6.31
C TYR A 65 14.66 4.23 5.89
N ALA A 66 15.94 4.33 6.25
CA ALA A 66 16.78 5.47 5.92
C ALA A 66 17.03 5.60 4.41
N ALA A 67 17.22 4.48 3.71
CA ALA A 67 17.30 4.46 2.25
C ALA A 67 16.00 4.96 1.61
N LYS A 68 14.84 4.46 2.06
CA LYS A 68 13.53 4.87 1.52
C LYS A 68 13.18 6.32 1.85
N ARG A 69 13.57 6.81 3.03
CA ARG A 69 13.17 8.13 3.55
C ARG A 69 14.11 9.24 3.12
N TRP A 70 15.41 8.98 3.12
CA TRP A 70 16.47 9.98 2.90
C TRP A 70 17.45 9.61 1.78
N GLY A 71 17.33 8.43 1.16
CA GLY A 71 18.22 8.00 0.09
C GLY A 71 19.61 7.56 0.58
N TYR A 72 19.77 7.32 1.88
CA TYR A 72 21.05 6.91 2.46
C TYR A 72 21.44 5.50 2.04
N SER A 73 22.73 5.30 1.82
CA SER A 73 23.31 3.97 1.71
C SER A 73 23.30 3.24 3.06
N ALA A 74 23.48 1.91 3.00
CA ALA A 74 23.59 1.09 4.21
C ALA A 74 24.77 1.52 5.10
N GLN A 75 25.89 1.94 4.48
CA GLN A 75 27.08 2.39 5.20
C GLN A 75 26.84 3.73 5.90
N GLU A 76 26.26 4.72 5.20
CA GLU A 76 25.95 6.02 5.82
C GLU A 76 24.99 5.87 7.00
N THR A 77 24.03 4.96 6.91
CA THR A 77 23.11 4.66 8.01
C THR A 77 23.82 3.96 9.17
N LEU A 78 24.75 3.04 8.88
CA LEU A 78 25.56 2.36 9.90
C LEU A 78 26.46 3.35 10.64
N ASP A 79 27.17 4.21 9.91
CA ASP A 79 28.07 5.21 10.49
C ASP A 79 27.32 6.18 11.40
N ALA A 80 26.13 6.61 10.97
CA ALA A 80 25.24 7.45 11.78
C ALA A 80 24.74 6.71 13.03
N ALA A 81 24.32 5.45 12.92
CA ALA A 81 23.88 4.64 14.05
C ALA A 81 25.01 4.40 15.06
N GLN A 82 26.23 4.12 14.58
CA GLN A 82 27.43 3.96 15.40
C GLN A 82 27.80 5.26 16.11
N ALA A 83 27.77 6.40 15.41
CA ALA A 83 28.01 7.71 16.04
C ALA A 83 26.99 8.01 17.13
N LEU A 84 25.71 7.69 16.93
CA LEU A 84 24.66 7.88 17.94
C LEU A 84 24.85 6.96 19.16
N TYR A 85 25.32 5.74 18.93
CA TYR A 85 25.62 4.77 19.99
C TYR A 85 26.84 5.20 20.80
N GLU A 86 27.98 5.42 20.14
CA GLU A 86 29.27 5.62 20.82
C GLU A 86 29.47 7.04 21.33
N LYS A 87 29.11 8.05 20.54
CA LYS A 87 29.37 9.45 20.86
C LYS A 87 28.24 10.07 21.68
N HIS A 88 27.00 9.67 21.42
CA HIS A 88 25.82 10.29 22.00
C HIS A 88 25.11 9.40 23.02
N LYS A 89 25.42 8.10 23.12
CA LYS A 89 24.75 7.12 23.99
C LYS A 89 23.23 7.19 23.89
N ALA A 90 22.72 7.55 22.71
CA ALA A 90 21.32 7.83 22.45
C ALA A 90 20.57 6.60 21.91
N THR A 91 21.33 5.57 21.53
CA THR A 91 20.85 4.26 21.09
C THR A 91 21.54 3.19 21.96
N THR A 92 20.89 2.06 22.18
CA THR A 92 21.34 0.95 23.05
C THR A 92 21.36 -0.35 22.30
#